data_AF-A0A917FYA1-F1
#
_entry.id   AF-A0A917FYA1-F1
#
_cell.length_a   1.000
_cell.length_b   1.000
_cell.length_c   1.000
_cell.angle_alpha   90.00
_cell.angle_beta   90.00
_cell.angle_gamma   90.00
#
_symmetry.space_group_name_H-M   'P 1'
#
loop_
_entity.id
_entity.type
_entity.pdbx_description
1 polymer ?
#
loop_
_entity_poly.entity_id
_entity_poly.type
_entity_poly.pdbx_seq_one_letter_code
_entity_poly.pdbx_strand_id
1 'polypeptide(L)'
;MIAYRIRFRVIVSGFLLLFALTACGDKSNNIVDDKSSIMAEVEFALKMESLGKPKDESSIKFIREMSEFLENENDKRSFLQIADLLEGKNYAEVEKIFKELGGELGPSATPSEREISNEEDDQKFAELSLEAAEIYISATVDAEQDILTEISDMIRQNTVLVKKENQDKFNSLANFIENNERISAESAFNELQGKYKK
;
A
#
# COMPACT_ATOMS: atom_id res chain seq x y z
N MET A 1 5.03 -57.79 2.56
CA MET A 1 4.13 -57.01 1.68
C MET A 1 4.20 -55.57 2.18
N ILE A 2 4.55 -54.63 1.29
CA ILE A 2 4.61 -53.15 1.48
C ILE A 2 5.74 -52.73 2.47
N ALA A 3 7.01 -52.48 2.11
CA ALA A 3 7.60 -51.43 1.24
C ALA A 3 6.99 -50.05 1.55
N TYR A 4 7.69 -49.08 2.15
CA TYR A 4 8.69 -48.25 1.48
C TYR A 4 9.72 -47.67 2.47
N ARG A 5 11.01 -47.85 2.14
CA ARG A 5 12.05 -46.86 2.41
C ARG A 5 12.02 -45.86 1.25
N ILE A 6 12.23 -44.58 1.50
CA ILE A 6 13.07 -43.70 0.67
C ILE A 6 13.61 -42.59 1.57
N ARG A 7 14.94 -42.53 1.63
CA ARG A 7 15.73 -41.35 2.00
C ARG A 7 16.08 -40.62 0.69
N PHE A 8 16.54 -39.38 0.86
CA PHE A 8 17.55 -38.68 0.05
C PHE A 8 17.12 -37.67 -1.04
N ARG A 9 17.78 -36.51 -0.90
CA ARG A 9 18.43 -35.65 -1.90
C ARG A 9 17.59 -34.55 -2.56
N VAL A 10 17.89 -33.33 -2.11
CA VAL A 10 18.32 -32.16 -2.91
C VAL A 10 18.20 -32.37 -4.43
N ILE A 11 17.28 -31.63 -5.04
CA ILE A 11 17.30 -31.32 -6.46
C ILE A 11 17.72 -29.85 -6.57
N VAL A 12 18.98 -29.64 -6.92
CA VAL A 12 19.46 -28.43 -7.60
C VAL A 12 19.07 -28.59 -9.06
N SER A 13 18.25 -27.70 -9.61
CA SER A 13 18.00 -27.37 -11.03
C SER A 13 16.83 -26.37 -11.00
N GLY A 14 16.98 -25.06 -11.24
CA GLY A 14 17.47 -24.49 -12.50
C GLY A 14 16.28 -24.28 -13.44
N PHE A 15 15.98 -23.00 -13.72
CA PHE A 15 15.17 -22.50 -14.85
C PHE A 15 13.63 -22.63 -14.80
N LEU A 16 12.93 -21.52 -14.52
CA LEU A 16 12.24 -20.67 -15.51
C LEU A 16 11.40 -19.63 -14.75
N LEU A 17 12.01 -18.51 -14.36
CA LEU A 17 11.25 -17.26 -14.24
C LEU A 17 10.71 -16.99 -15.64
N LEU A 18 9.39 -17.12 -15.79
CA LEU A 18 8.68 -16.85 -17.03
C LEU A 18 8.86 -15.38 -17.41
N PHE A 19 9.91 -15.10 -18.18
CA PHE A 19 9.79 -14.22 -19.32
C PHE A 19 8.73 -14.82 -20.25
N ALA A 20 7.50 -14.39 -20.06
CA ALA A 20 6.49 -14.42 -21.11
C ALA A 20 6.29 -12.98 -21.60
N LEU A 21 7.29 -12.51 -22.36
CA LEU A 21 7.04 -11.65 -23.51
C LEU A 21 6.13 -12.44 -24.45
N THR A 22 4.81 -12.33 -24.25
CA THR A 22 3.87 -12.62 -25.32
C THR A 22 3.75 -11.35 -26.15
N ALA A 23 4.50 -11.30 -27.24
CA ALA A 23 4.16 -10.45 -28.35
C ALA A 23 2.79 -10.88 -28.91
N CYS A 24 1.96 -9.87 -29.17
CA CYS A 24 0.74 -9.84 -30.00
C CYS A 24 -0.61 -10.11 -29.31
N GLY A 25 -1.35 -9.02 -29.08
CA GLY A 25 -2.82 -9.01 -29.15
C GLY A 25 -3.53 -8.57 -27.87
N ASP A 26 -3.55 -7.25 -27.66
CA ASP A 26 -4.57 -6.47 -26.92
C ASP A 26 -5.18 -7.08 -25.65
N LYS A 27 -4.79 -6.52 -24.49
CA LYS A 27 -5.68 -6.22 -23.34
C LYS A 27 -4.89 -5.50 -22.23
N SER A 28 -5.12 -4.20 -22.16
CA SER A 28 -5.07 -3.35 -20.95
C SER A 28 -4.08 -3.78 -19.85
N ASN A 29 -2.91 -3.12 -19.87
CA ASN A 29 -2.01 -2.99 -18.73
C ASN A 29 -2.78 -2.52 -17.48
N ASN A 30 -2.97 -3.41 -16.50
CA ASN A 30 -3.08 -3.00 -15.10
C ASN A 30 -1.66 -2.81 -14.55
N ILE A 31 -1.00 -1.75 -15.00
CA ILE A 31 0.13 -1.17 -14.29
C ILE A 31 -0.53 -0.24 -13.30
N VAL A 32 -0.56 -0.63 -12.02
CA VAL A 32 -0.75 0.34 -10.94
C VAL A 32 0.35 1.38 -11.15
N ASP A 33 -0.02 2.65 -11.33
CA ASP A 33 0.94 3.71 -11.65
C ASP A 33 1.95 3.83 -10.51
N ASP A 34 3.18 3.32 -10.71
CA ASP A 34 4.23 3.22 -9.69
C ASP A 34 4.50 4.57 -9.02
N LYS A 35 4.33 5.68 -9.77
CA LYS A 35 4.47 7.02 -9.23
C LYS A 35 3.32 7.40 -8.29
N SER A 36 2.07 7.07 -8.63
CA SER A 36 0.91 7.45 -7.82
C SER A 36 0.95 6.78 -6.44
N SER A 37 1.40 5.53 -6.39
CA SER A 37 1.55 4.76 -5.16
C SER A 37 2.61 5.37 -4.24
N ILE A 38 3.76 5.78 -4.79
CA ILE A 38 4.80 6.46 -4.00
C ILE A 38 4.31 7.82 -3.50
N MET A 39 3.58 8.58 -4.34
CA MET A 39 3.00 9.87 -3.94
C MET A 39 2.02 9.72 -2.77
N ALA A 40 1.16 8.69 -2.80
CA ALA A 40 0.24 8.39 -1.72
C ALA A 40 0.98 8.10 -0.40
N GLU A 41 2.09 7.34 -0.47
CA GLU A 41 2.89 7.01 0.70
C GLU A 41 3.60 8.24 1.30
N VAL A 42 4.13 9.14 0.45
CA VAL A 42 4.73 10.40 0.91
C VAL A 42 3.71 11.28 1.62
N GLU A 43 2.50 11.39 1.05
CA GLU A 43 1.42 12.15 1.64
C GLU A 43 0.95 11.56 2.98
N PHE A 44 0.84 10.24 3.06
CA PHE A 44 0.55 9.53 4.29
C PHE A 44 1.58 9.88 5.38
N ALA A 45 2.87 9.79 5.06
CA ALA A 45 3.95 10.12 6.01
C ALA A 45 3.89 11.57 6.50
N LEU A 46 3.60 12.52 5.61
CA LEU A 46 3.44 13.95 5.97
C LEU A 46 2.20 14.19 6.85
N LYS A 47 1.08 13.50 6.58
CA LYS A 47 -0.13 13.58 7.39
C LYS A 47 0.05 12.95 8.78
N MET A 48 0.76 11.83 8.89
CA MET A 48 1.04 11.22 10.19
C MET A 48 1.85 12.15 11.10
N GLU A 49 2.83 12.87 10.54
CA GLU A 49 3.59 13.89 11.27
C GLU A 49 2.71 15.06 11.71
N SER A 50 1.84 15.59 10.84
CA SER A 50 0.96 16.72 11.19
C SER A 50 -0.02 16.37 12.32
N LEU A 51 -0.39 15.10 12.43
CA LEU A 51 -1.21 14.55 13.50
C LEU A 51 -0.41 14.22 14.78
N GLY A 52 0.91 14.39 14.77
CA GLY A 52 1.80 14.06 15.89
C GLY A 52 1.85 12.57 16.22
N LYS A 53 1.55 11.71 15.24
CA LYS A 53 1.65 10.26 15.40
C LYS A 53 3.06 9.80 15.03
N PRO A 54 3.61 8.78 15.72
CA PRO A 54 4.91 8.25 15.39
C PRO A 54 4.91 7.75 13.95
N LYS A 55 6.00 8.07 13.26
CA LYS A 55 6.26 7.70 11.87
C LYS A 55 6.38 6.18 11.73
N ASP A 56 5.88 5.65 10.62
CA ASP A 56 6.14 4.27 10.26
C ASP A 56 7.44 4.18 9.44
N GLU A 57 8.38 3.35 9.90
CA GLU A 57 9.62 3.05 9.16
C GLU A 57 9.30 2.31 7.85
N SER A 58 8.15 1.63 7.78
CA SER A 58 7.66 0.95 6.58
C SER A 58 7.46 1.92 5.41
N SER A 59 6.93 3.13 5.66
CA SER A 59 6.71 4.15 4.62
C SER A 59 8.00 4.59 3.95
N ILE A 60 9.08 4.76 4.73
CA ILE A 60 10.40 5.13 4.19
C ILE A 60 10.92 4.01 3.28
N LYS A 61 10.80 2.77 3.76
CA LYS A 61 11.27 1.58 3.04
C LYS A 61 10.50 1.41 1.73
N PHE A 62 9.17 1.51 1.79
CA PHE A 62 8.30 1.45 0.60
C PHE A 62 8.68 2.51 -0.43
N ILE A 63 8.82 3.78 -0.01
CA ILE A 63 9.22 4.87 -0.92
C ILE A 63 10.56 4.52 -1.60
N ARG A 64 11.56 4.03 -0.86
CA ARG A 64 12.86 3.67 -1.43
C ARG A 64 12.73 2.53 -2.43
N GLU A 65 12.09 1.43 -2.05
CA GLU A 65 11.97 0.23 -2.88
C GLU A 65 11.19 0.52 -4.16
N MET A 66 10.05 1.20 -4.04
CA MET A 66 9.21 1.54 -5.20
C MET A 66 9.88 2.56 -6.13
N SER A 67 10.66 3.51 -5.60
CA SER A 67 11.41 4.47 -6.42
C SER A 67 12.43 3.81 -7.34
N GLU A 68 12.95 2.63 -6.99
CA GLU A 68 13.92 1.93 -7.83
C GLU A 68 13.35 1.53 -9.20
N PHE A 69 12.03 1.27 -9.25
CA PHE A 69 11.30 0.84 -10.44
C PHE A 69 10.84 1.99 -11.34
N LEU A 70 10.98 3.24 -10.91
CA LEU A 70 10.62 4.40 -11.74
C LEU A 70 11.55 4.54 -12.94
N GLU A 71 10.97 4.60 -14.13
CA GLU A 71 11.71 4.86 -15.38
C GLU A 71 12.22 6.31 -15.47
N ASN A 72 11.53 7.25 -14.82
CA ASN A 72 11.94 8.65 -14.78
C ASN A 72 13.01 8.87 -13.69
N GLU A 73 14.26 9.02 -14.12
CA GLU A 73 15.42 9.28 -13.26
C GLU A 73 15.31 10.53 -12.39
N ASN A 74 14.59 11.57 -12.82
CA ASN A 74 14.39 12.77 -12.01
C ASN A 74 13.39 12.52 -10.88
N ASP A 75 12.28 11.83 -11.19
CA ASP A 75 11.28 11.47 -10.18
C ASP A 75 11.89 10.50 -9.16
N LYS A 76 12.61 9.47 -9.64
CA LYS A 76 13.37 8.53 -8.80
C LYS A 76 14.30 9.23 -7.81
N ARG A 77 15.11 10.18 -8.28
CA ARG A 77 16.01 10.95 -7.40
C ARG A 77 15.24 11.77 -6.36
N SER A 78 14.13 12.37 -6.77
CA SER A 78 13.31 13.20 -5.89
C SER A 78 12.67 12.37 -4.78
N PHE A 79 12.16 11.17 -5.09
CA PHE A 79 11.60 10.28 -4.08
C PHE A 79 12.64 9.65 -3.15
N LEU A 80 13.81 9.28 -3.66
CA LEU A 80 14.92 8.84 -2.82
C LEU A 80 15.36 9.95 -1.85
N GLN A 81 15.43 11.20 -2.33
CA GLN A 81 15.69 12.36 -1.49
C GLN A 81 14.58 12.57 -0.45
N ILE A 82 13.31 12.37 -0.81
CA ILE A 82 12.19 12.42 0.14
C ILE A 82 12.38 11.38 1.24
N ALA A 83 12.77 10.13 0.91
CA ALA A 83 13.02 9.09 1.91
C ALA A 83 14.13 9.49 2.91
N ASP A 84 15.25 10.02 2.41
CA ASP A 84 16.35 10.52 3.25
C ASP A 84 15.91 11.68 4.16
N LEU A 85 15.15 12.64 3.62
CA LEU A 85 14.67 13.79 4.37
C LEU A 85 13.62 13.41 5.41
N LEU A 86 12.74 12.46 5.09
CA LEU A 86 11.79 11.89 6.03
C LEU A 86 12.56 11.24 7.19
N GLU A 87 13.59 10.44 6.93
CA GLU A 87 14.44 9.81 7.95
C GLU A 87 15.13 10.86 8.84
N GLY A 88 15.62 11.95 8.22
CA GLY A 88 16.18 13.12 8.90
C GLY A 88 15.16 14.08 9.53
N LYS A 89 13.85 13.77 9.48
CA LYS A 89 12.74 14.60 10.00
C LYS A 89 12.69 16.02 9.42
N ASN A 90 13.14 16.21 8.19
CA ASN A 90 13.09 17.50 7.49
C ASN A 90 11.81 17.61 6.63
N TYR A 91 10.66 17.63 7.30
CA TYR A 91 9.35 17.58 6.64
C TYR A 91 9.02 18.81 5.79
N ALA A 92 9.59 19.98 6.11
CA ALA A 92 9.40 21.19 5.31
C ALA A 92 10.01 21.05 3.91
N GLU A 93 11.20 20.43 3.80
CA GLU A 93 11.81 20.17 2.50
C GLU A 93 11.11 19.01 1.77
N VAL A 94 10.62 18.00 2.50
CA VAL A 94 9.80 16.93 1.91
C VAL A 94 8.54 17.50 1.26
N GLU A 95 7.80 18.37 1.96
CA GLU A 95 6.60 19.01 1.43
C GLU A 95 6.89 19.81 0.15
N LYS A 96 8.03 20.51 0.10
CA LYS A 96 8.44 21.27 -1.08
C LYS A 96 8.68 20.36 -2.29
N ILE A 97 9.48 19.30 -2.12
CA ILE A 97 9.78 18.35 -3.20
C ILE A 97 8.51 17.61 -3.64
N PHE A 98 7.66 17.23 -2.69
CA PHE A 98 6.38 16.58 -2.96
C PHE A 98 5.46 17.45 -3.84
N LYS A 99 5.36 18.75 -3.57
CA LYS A 99 4.63 19.70 -4.43
C LYS A 99 5.24 19.84 -5.82
N GLU A 100 6.58 19.87 -5.92
CA GLU A 100 7.28 19.92 -7.21
C GLU A 100 7.00 18.67 -8.07
N LEU A 101 6.78 17.51 -7.44
CA LEU A 101 6.39 16.25 -8.10
C LEU A 101 4.91 16.20 -8.51
N GLY A 102 4.13 17.24 -8.19
CA GLY A 102 2.69 17.32 -8.46
C GLY A 102 1.79 16.84 -7.32
N GLY A 103 2.35 16.71 -6.11
CA GLY A 103 1.61 16.30 -4.93
C GLY A 103 0.77 17.43 -4.36
N GLU A 104 -0.47 17.12 -4.02
CA GLU A 104 -1.39 18.06 -3.39
C GLU A 104 -1.55 17.67 -1.92
N LEU A 105 -1.05 18.52 -1.03
CA LEU A 105 -1.43 18.46 0.37
C LEU A 105 -2.73 19.25 0.53
N GLY A 106 -3.77 18.60 1.04
CA GLY A 106 -4.94 19.29 1.55
C GLY A 106 -4.54 20.40 2.54
N PRO A 107 -5.39 21.41 2.76
CA PRO A 107 -5.05 22.59 3.57
C PRO A 107 -4.47 22.20 4.93
N SER A 108 -3.33 22.79 5.27
CA SER A 108 -2.64 22.62 6.56
C SER A 108 -3.56 23.09 7.69
N ALA A 109 -4.18 22.14 8.38
CA ALA A 109 -5.01 22.41 9.54
C ALA A 109 -4.14 22.90 10.70
N THR A 110 -4.57 23.97 11.37
CA THR A 110 -3.99 24.41 12.64
C THR A 110 -4.19 23.34 13.72
N PRO A 111 -3.34 23.26 14.76
CA PRO A 111 -3.49 22.27 15.84
C PRO A 111 -4.85 22.25 16.55
N SER A 112 -5.64 23.32 16.43
CA SER A 112 -7.01 23.45 16.94
C SER A 112 -8.10 22.84 16.03
N GLU A 113 -7.76 22.46 14.80
CA GLU A 113 -8.64 21.82 13.81
C GLU A 113 -8.44 20.29 13.75
N ARG A 114 -7.88 19.69 14.81
CA ARG A 114 -7.70 18.24 14.97
C ARG A 114 -9.02 17.49 15.19
N GLU A 115 -10.00 17.68 14.31
CA GLU A 115 -10.84 16.58 13.88
C GLU A 115 -10.20 16.02 12.62
N ILE A 116 -9.55 14.87 12.80
CA ILE A 116 -8.96 14.07 11.73
C ILE A 116 -10.09 13.66 10.79
N SER A 117 -10.21 14.38 9.68
CA SER A 117 -10.93 14.06 8.44
C SER A 117 -11.60 15.32 7.91
N ASN A 118 -10.98 15.97 6.92
CA ASN A 118 -11.83 16.50 5.85
C ASN A 118 -12.46 15.28 5.13
N GLU A 119 -13.64 15.44 4.52
CA GLU A 119 -14.32 14.30 3.86
C GLU A 119 -13.50 13.72 2.69
N GLU A 120 -12.62 14.52 2.11
CA GLU A 120 -11.75 14.18 0.99
C GLU A 120 -10.64 13.20 1.38
N ASP A 121 -10.03 13.38 2.55
CA ASP A 121 -9.01 12.50 3.12
C ASP A 121 -9.62 11.18 3.57
N ASP A 122 -10.81 11.20 4.20
CA ASP A 122 -11.54 9.98 4.57
C ASP A 122 -11.84 9.13 3.34
N GLN A 123 -12.35 9.76 2.28
CA GLN A 123 -12.63 9.12 1.01
C GLN A 123 -11.36 8.53 0.38
N LYS A 124 -10.29 9.33 0.28
CA LYS A 124 -9.03 8.92 -0.35
C LYS A 124 -8.36 7.75 0.37
N PHE A 125 -8.23 7.81 1.70
CA PHE A 125 -7.58 6.73 2.46
C PHE A 125 -8.45 5.48 2.56
N ALA A 126 -9.78 5.63 2.53
CA ALA A 126 -10.69 4.51 2.37
C ALA A 126 -10.52 3.83 1.00
N GLU A 127 -10.41 4.60 -0.09
CA GLU A 127 -10.16 4.08 -1.43
C GLU A 127 -8.82 3.33 -1.52
N LEU A 128 -7.73 3.91 -1.01
CA LEU A 128 -6.42 3.25 -0.97
C LEU A 128 -6.45 1.92 -0.19
N SER A 129 -7.17 1.90 0.95
CA SER A 129 -7.36 0.67 1.73
C SER A 129 -8.15 -0.39 0.96
N LEU A 130 -9.18 0.03 0.21
CA LEU A 130 -9.97 -0.86 -0.62
C LEU A 130 -9.17 -1.40 -1.81
N GLU A 131 -8.35 -0.56 -2.45
CA GLU A 131 -7.47 -0.99 -3.55
C GLU A 131 -6.47 -2.06 -3.08
N ALA A 132 -5.85 -1.88 -1.90
CA ALA A 132 -5.00 -2.90 -1.30
C ALA A 132 -5.76 -4.22 -1.05
N ALA A 133 -6.97 -4.15 -0.50
CA ALA A 133 -7.81 -5.33 -0.27
C ALA A 133 -8.25 -6.02 -1.56
N GLU A 134 -8.48 -5.27 -2.65
CA GLU A 134 -8.92 -5.78 -3.95
C GLU A 134 -7.90 -6.75 -4.57
N ILE A 135 -6.60 -6.58 -4.26
CA ILE A 135 -5.52 -7.51 -4.64
C ILE A 135 -5.80 -8.91 -4.07
N TYR A 136 -6.14 -9.00 -2.79
CA TYR A 136 -6.43 -10.27 -2.12
C TYR A 136 -7.75 -10.88 -2.59
N ILE A 137 -8.82 -10.08 -2.72
CA ILE A 137 -10.14 -10.58 -3.12
C ILE A 137 -10.12 -11.09 -4.56
N SER A 138 -9.42 -10.41 -5.47
CA SER A 138 -9.39 -10.76 -6.89
C SER A 138 -8.41 -11.88 -7.24
N ALA A 139 -7.52 -12.27 -6.34
CA ALA A 139 -6.55 -13.34 -6.60
C ALA A 139 -7.25 -14.69 -6.83
N THR A 140 -6.82 -15.47 -7.82
CA THR A 140 -7.44 -16.78 -8.11
C THR A 140 -6.76 -17.94 -7.37
N VAL A 141 -5.65 -17.66 -6.70
CA VAL A 141 -4.83 -18.60 -5.93
C VAL A 141 -4.61 -18.06 -4.52
N ASP A 142 -4.33 -18.96 -3.58
CA ASP A 142 -3.98 -18.57 -2.21
C ASP A 142 -2.68 -17.77 -2.21
N ALA A 143 -2.71 -16.59 -1.59
CA ALA A 143 -1.51 -15.76 -1.44
C ALA A 143 -0.64 -16.30 -0.29
N GLU A 144 0.67 -16.08 -0.39
CA GLU A 144 1.60 -16.40 0.68
C GLU A 144 1.37 -15.49 1.90
N GLN A 145 1.66 -15.99 3.10
CA GLN A 145 1.39 -15.27 4.36
C GLN A 145 2.08 -13.90 4.43
N ASP A 146 3.28 -13.78 3.86
CA ASP A 146 4.02 -12.51 3.84
C ASP A 146 3.26 -11.43 3.04
N ILE A 147 2.65 -11.82 1.91
CA ILE A 147 1.80 -10.92 1.09
C ILE A 147 0.53 -10.53 1.85
N LEU A 148 -0.10 -11.48 2.55
CA LEU A 148 -1.30 -11.20 3.35
C LEU A 148 -1.02 -10.22 4.49
N THR A 149 0.16 -10.34 5.11
CA THR A 149 0.62 -9.45 6.18
C THR A 149 0.86 -8.04 5.62
N GLU A 150 1.54 -7.93 4.48
CA GLU A 150 1.81 -6.64 3.83
C GLU A 150 0.51 -5.90 3.44
N ILE A 151 -0.44 -6.59 2.81
CA ILE A 151 -1.74 -5.99 2.47
C ILE A 151 -2.48 -5.53 3.73
N SER A 152 -2.46 -6.35 4.79
CA SER A 152 -3.10 -6.02 6.07
C SER A 152 -2.49 -4.77 6.71
N ASP A 153 -1.16 -4.66 6.69
CA ASP A 153 -0.43 -3.52 7.25
C ASP A 153 -0.70 -2.24 6.45
N MET A 154 -0.74 -2.30 5.11
CA MET A 154 -1.15 -1.15 4.28
C MET A 154 -2.56 -0.66 4.62
N ILE A 155 -3.53 -1.57 4.79
CA ILE A 155 -4.89 -1.21 5.18
C ILE A 155 -4.89 -0.55 6.56
N ARG A 156 -4.16 -1.09 7.53
CA ARG A 156 -4.08 -0.53 8.90
C ARG A 156 -3.44 0.84 8.93
N GLN A 157 -2.39 1.06 8.15
CA GLN A 157 -1.73 2.36 8.02
C GLN A 157 -2.73 3.40 7.53
N ASN A 158 -3.40 3.13 6.40
CA ASN A 158 -4.42 4.02 5.84
C ASN A 158 -5.61 4.25 6.79
N THR A 159 -6.02 3.22 7.53
CA THR A 159 -7.13 3.27 8.49
C THR A 159 -6.97 4.38 9.53
N VAL A 160 -5.73 4.72 9.90
CA VAL A 160 -5.45 5.77 10.89
C VAL A 160 -6.02 7.14 10.48
N LEU A 161 -6.15 7.38 9.18
CA LEU A 161 -6.60 8.64 8.57
C LEU A 161 -8.07 8.61 8.11
N VAL A 162 -8.71 7.44 8.16
CA VAL A 162 -10.16 7.27 7.96
C VAL A 162 -10.91 7.77 9.19
N LYS A 163 -12.15 8.26 9.03
CA LYS A 163 -13.02 8.68 10.14
C LYS A 163 -13.15 7.57 11.17
N LYS A 164 -13.06 7.94 12.45
CA LYS A 164 -13.05 7.03 13.61
C LYS A 164 -14.17 6.00 13.60
N GLU A 165 -15.36 6.38 13.16
CA GLU A 165 -16.54 5.50 13.06
C GLU A 165 -16.40 4.34 12.06
N ASN A 166 -15.44 4.42 11.13
CA ASN A 166 -15.18 3.40 10.10
C ASN A 166 -13.89 2.63 10.34
N GLN A 167 -13.04 3.08 11.27
CA GLN A 167 -11.74 2.46 11.52
C GLN A 167 -11.86 0.98 11.94
N ASP A 168 -12.85 0.65 12.77
CA ASP A 168 -13.06 -0.73 13.23
C ASP A 168 -13.40 -1.68 12.07
N LYS A 169 -14.07 -1.17 11.03
CA LYS A 169 -14.42 -1.97 9.85
C LYS A 169 -13.20 -2.25 8.97
N PHE A 170 -12.36 -1.25 8.73
CA PHE A 170 -11.11 -1.44 7.99
C PHE A 170 -10.12 -2.32 8.77
N ASN A 171 -10.01 -2.15 10.09
CA ASN A 171 -9.21 -3.04 10.93
C ASN A 171 -9.72 -4.49 10.88
N SER A 172 -11.05 -4.69 10.83
CA SER A 172 -11.64 -6.02 10.68
C SER A 172 -11.30 -6.62 9.31
N LEU A 173 -11.39 -5.84 8.22
CA LEU A 173 -10.98 -6.26 6.88
C LEU A 173 -9.50 -6.70 6.86
N ALA A 174 -8.61 -5.89 7.42
CA ALA A 174 -7.19 -6.21 7.54
C ALA A 174 -6.95 -7.53 8.30
N ASN A 175 -7.66 -7.75 9.41
CA ASN A 175 -7.57 -8.99 10.19
C ASN A 175 -8.04 -10.21 9.39
N PHE A 176 -9.13 -10.09 8.63
CA PHE A 176 -9.61 -11.21 7.80
C PHE A 176 -8.62 -11.57 6.71
N ILE A 177 -7.98 -10.57 6.09
CA ILE A 177 -6.95 -10.80 5.07
C ILE A 177 -5.72 -11.48 5.68
N GLU A 178 -5.20 -10.98 6.80
CA GLU A 178 -4.02 -11.56 7.47
C GLU A 178 -4.25 -13.02 7.88
N ASN A 179 -5.47 -13.37 8.28
CA ASN A 179 -5.84 -14.74 8.66
C ASN A 179 -6.29 -15.62 7.48
N ASN A 180 -6.17 -15.13 6.24
CA ASN A 180 -6.62 -15.78 5.01
C ASN A 180 -8.11 -16.20 5.02
N GLU A 181 -8.97 -15.40 5.65
CA GLU A 181 -10.41 -15.62 5.75
C GLU A 181 -11.17 -14.97 4.59
N ARG A 182 -11.01 -15.51 3.38
CA ARG A 182 -11.49 -14.86 2.14
C ARG A 182 -12.96 -14.45 2.14
N ILE A 183 -13.85 -15.33 2.59
CA ILE A 183 -15.31 -15.04 2.59
C ILE A 183 -15.64 -13.86 3.51
N SER A 184 -15.02 -13.82 4.69
CA SER A 184 -15.20 -12.72 5.65
C SER A 184 -14.61 -11.42 5.10
N ALA A 185 -13.41 -11.49 4.50
CA ALA A 185 -12.76 -10.34 3.87
C ALA A 185 -13.60 -9.79 2.71
N GLU A 186 -14.15 -10.65 1.84
CA GLU A 186 -15.00 -10.25 0.71
C GLU A 186 -16.29 -9.57 1.18
N SER A 187 -16.92 -10.09 2.23
CA SER A 187 -18.09 -9.46 2.83
C SER A 187 -17.78 -8.07 3.40
N ALA A 188 -16.67 -7.93 4.13
CA ALA A 188 -16.24 -6.64 4.69
C ALA A 188 -15.84 -5.65 3.58
N PHE A 189 -15.14 -6.13 2.55
CA PHE A 189 -14.77 -5.35 1.37
C PHE A 189 -16.00 -4.80 0.66
N ASN A 190 -17.00 -5.63 0.35
CA ASN A 190 -18.22 -5.20 -0.34
C ASN A 190 -19.03 -4.18 0.48
N GLU A 191 -19.07 -4.33 1.80
CA GLU A 191 -19.73 -3.35 2.69
C GLU A 191 -19.05 -1.98 2.62
N LEU A 192 -17.71 -1.97 2.75
CA LEU A 192 -16.93 -0.74 2.71
C LEU A 192 -16.91 -0.13 1.30
N GLN A 193 -16.83 -0.95 0.26
CA GLN A 193 -16.90 -0.52 -1.14
C GLN A 193 -18.23 0.16 -1.44
N GLY A 194 -19.36 -0.38 -0.97
CA GLY A 194 -20.67 0.26 -1.13
C GLY A 194 -20.81 1.62 -0.42
N LYS A 195 -19.96 1.89 0.58
CA LYS A 195 -19.91 3.18 1.29
C LYS A 195 -19.03 4.19 0.57
N TYR A 196 -17.88 3.76 0.05
CA TYR A 196 -16.84 4.65 -0.46
C TYR A 196 -16.75 4.67 -2.00
N LYS A 197 -16.90 3.58 -2.72
CA LYS A 197 -16.84 3.57 -4.20
C LYS A 197 -18.23 3.93 -4.77
N LYS A 198 -18.37 5.12 -5.36
CA LYS A 198 -19.54 5.52 -6.17
C LYS A 198 -19.27 5.44 -7.66
#